data_AF-A0A7G9FFU4-F1
#
_entry.id   AF-A0A7G9FFU4-F1
#
_cell.length_a   1.000
_cell.length_b   1.000
_cell.length_c   1.000
_cell.angle_alpha   90.00
_cell.angle_beta   90.00
_cell.angle_gamma   90.00
#
_symmetry.space_group_name_H-M   'P 1'
#
loop_
_entity.id
_entity.type
_entity.pdbx_description
1 polymer ?
#
loop_
_entity_poly.entity_id
_entity_poly.type
_entity_poly.pdbx_seq_one_letter_code
_entity_poly.pdbx_strand_id
1 'polypeptide(L)'
;MNKKNIIVCLFFTISLVACSAKSVAPNLNLILPTESGFMKLLDDKFKKVLIEACKAELQKVEEKNIFEIKDLKDYFVYEEKVGSDEFIWFISPDYNKKDSLPDNRVFLLKKEGEVYKLLVKYDTRLIWGDLHLFLQFNNVMIIKGKDKAKGFIAFENRAQIYWKSNIIEDGYTIKQCKGQYVGMSTGRYYKFESEPAMFEFEELFNVYKPDETEWEPIYIEASEFLWEEKNPLKYALCNAFDGNSETSFVENTEDDLFEISVHTNEFNPRIAIINGYTLNKNLYYANNRIKKINYDYLLEDNNLNYQYINAQANSRIWVKEIYFGNKYNDTCISELNFKFKNSNWLFGDIGE
;
A
#
# COMPACT_ATOMS: atom_id res chain seq x y z
N MET A 1 4.54 64.92 16.04
CA MET A 1 4.17 63.79 15.16
C MET A 1 5.46 63.30 14.50
N ASN A 2 6.21 62.31 14.99
CA ASN A 2 5.97 60.91 15.39
C ASN A 2 6.20 59.91 14.23
N LYS A 3 7.01 58.87 14.55
CA LYS A 3 7.39 57.63 13.82
C LYS A 3 8.51 57.75 12.76
N LYS A 4 9.74 57.30 13.06
CA LYS A 4 10.26 55.90 13.09
C LYS A 4 10.36 55.28 11.69
N ASN A 5 11.59 55.05 11.22
CA ASN A 5 11.99 53.87 10.46
C ASN A 5 13.44 53.55 10.80
N ILE A 6 13.57 52.71 11.83
CA ILE A 6 14.80 52.04 12.25
C ILE A 6 15.03 50.92 11.24
N ILE A 7 16.23 50.87 10.68
CA ILE A 7 16.74 49.71 9.94
C ILE A 7 16.86 48.58 10.96
N VAL A 8 15.92 47.62 10.91
CA VAL A 8 16.02 46.36 11.66
C VAL A 8 16.59 45.32 10.71
N CYS A 9 17.89 45.11 10.81
CA CYS A 9 18.51 43.86 10.37
C CYS A 9 18.02 42.76 11.32
N LEU A 10 16.95 42.06 10.93
CA LEU A 10 16.51 40.86 11.61
C LEU A 10 17.46 39.71 11.25
N PHE A 11 18.56 39.63 12.02
CA PHE A 11 19.24 38.36 12.25
C PHE A 11 18.26 37.47 13.01
N PHE A 12 17.52 36.61 12.30
CA PHE A 12 16.99 35.42 12.93
C PHE A 12 18.17 34.48 13.21
N THR A 13 18.79 34.67 14.37
CA THR A 13 19.47 33.57 15.05
C THR A 13 18.38 32.57 15.42
N ILE A 14 18.09 31.64 14.51
CA ILE A 14 17.48 30.37 14.88
C ILE A 14 18.49 29.74 15.83
N SER A 15 18.19 29.79 17.12
CA SER A 15 18.86 29.00 18.13
C SER A 15 18.76 27.54 17.68
N LEU A 16 19.84 27.05 17.07
CA LEU A 16 20.16 25.64 16.97
C LEU A 16 20.26 25.12 18.41
N VAL A 17 19.11 24.76 18.98
CA VAL A 17 19.08 23.68 19.95
C VAL A 17 19.41 22.44 19.13
N ALA A 18 20.70 22.13 19.04
CA ALA A 18 21.18 20.83 18.66
C ALA A 18 20.73 19.81 19.73
N CYS A 19 19.46 19.44 19.69
CA CYS A 19 19.04 18.14 20.16
C CYS A 19 19.58 17.15 19.11
N SER A 20 20.41 16.22 19.59
CA SER A 20 20.97 15.12 18.82
C SER A 20 19.95 14.54 17.82
N ALA A 21 20.26 14.62 16.53
CA ALA A 21 19.55 13.90 15.48
C ALA A 21 19.72 12.39 15.71
N LYS A 22 18.82 11.79 16.49
CA LYS A 22 18.57 10.36 16.45
C LYS A 22 17.74 10.06 15.21
N SER A 23 18.26 9.14 14.38
CA SER A 23 17.61 8.27 13.37
C SER A 23 16.31 8.80 12.76
N VAL A 24 16.20 9.03 11.45
CA VAL A 24 14.90 9.42 10.85
C VAL A 24 14.21 8.22 10.20
N ALA A 25 13.02 7.90 10.68
CA ALA A 25 11.92 7.30 9.93
C ALA A 25 10.56 7.72 10.55
N PRO A 26 9.47 7.76 9.77
CA PRO A 26 9.53 7.89 8.31
C PRO A 26 8.46 8.78 7.70
N ASN A 27 8.71 9.12 6.44
CA ASN A 27 7.71 9.42 5.42
C ASN A 27 6.72 8.24 5.30
N LEU A 28 5.97 7.92 6.36
CA LEU A 28 5.05 6.77 6.40
C LEU A 28 4.10 6.81 5.22
N ASN A 29 3.67 8.01 4.83
CA ASN A 29 2.76 8.21 3.72
C ASN A 29 3.32 7.76 2.36
N LEU A 30 4.64 7.50 2.25
CA LEU A 30 5.27 6.98 1.02
C LEU A 30 5.35 5.44 0.99
N ILE A 31 5.39 4.79 2.15
CA ILE A 31 5.59 3.33 2.26
C ILE A 31 4.34 2.59 2.77
N LEU A 32 3.46 3.32 3.45
CA LEU A 32 2.24 2.89 4.13
C LEU A 32 1.21 4.03 4.06
N PRO A 33 0.80 4.49 2.85
CA PRO A 33 0.04 5.72 2.63
C PRO A 33 -1.23 5.85 3.46
N THR A 34 -1.91 4.73 3.71
CA THR A 34 -3.20 4.67 4.40
C THR A 34 -3.06 4.06 5.78
N GLU A 35 -2.25 3.02 5.90
CA GLU A 35 -2.05 2.30 7.15
C GLU A 35 -1.42 3.16 8.25
N SER A 36 -0.59 4.13 7.86
CA SER A 36 0.07 5.06 8.78
C SER A 36 -0.90 5.80 9.71
N GLY A 37 -2.13 6.06 9.26
CA GLY A 37 -3.16 6.75 10.03
C GLY A 37 -3.67 5.96 11.24
N PHE A 38 -3.44 4.64 11.28
CA PHE A 38 -3.89 3.75 12.35
C PHE A 38 -2.78 3.37 13.33
N MET A 39 -1.55 3.80 13.05
CA MET A 39 -0.37 3.44 13.81
C MET A 39 -0.06 4.46 14.92
N LYS A 40 0.35 3.94 16.07
CA LYS A 40 0.81 4.73 17.21
C LYS A 40 2.28 4.43 17.49
N LEU A 41 3.13 5.45 17.38
CA LEU A 41 4.55 5.32 17.73
C LEU A 41 4.71 5.00 19.23
N LEU A 42 5.54 4.01 19.53
CA LEU A 42 5.88 3.60 20.90
C LEU A 42 7.15 4.31 21.39
N ASP A 43 7.18 4.60 22.70
CA ASP A 43 8.35 5.19 23.34
C ASP A 43 9.49 4.17 23.53
N ASP A 44 10.68 4.69 23.85
CA ASP A 44 11.89 3.89 24.04
C ASP A 44 11.76 2.82 25.15
N LYS A 45 10.90 3.04 26.15
CA LYS A 45 10.71 2.08 27.25
C LYS A 45 9.90 0.89 26.76
N PHE A 46 8.76 1.12 26.11
CA PHE A 46 7.92 0.04 25.57
C PHE A 46 8.62 -0.69 24.42
N LYS A 47 9.32 0.07 23.56
CA LYS A 47 10.14 -0.49 22.48
C LYS A 47 11.12 -1.54 22.97
N LYS A 48 11.88 -1.28 24.05
CA LYS A 48 12.84 -2.25 24.59
C LYS A 48 12.17 -3.55 25.05
N VAL A 49 11.03 -3.43 25.74
CA VAL A 49 10.27 -4.60 26.20
C VAL A 49 9.76 -5.42 25.01
N LEU A 50 9.23 -4.76 23.98
CA LEU A 50 8.74 -5.41 22.78
C LEU A 50 9.85 -6.07 21.96
N ILE A 51 11.01 -5.43 21.81
CA ILE A 51 12.15 -6.02 21.12
C ILE A 51 12.55 -7.35 21.77
N GLU A 52 12.64 -7.40 23.10
CA GLU A 52 12.95 -8.66 23.81
C GLU A 52 11.83 -9.69 23.65
N ALA A 53 10.56 -9.28 23.67
CA ALA A 53 9.43 -10.19 23.46
C ALA A 53 9.37 -10.77 22.03
N CYS A 54 9.77 -9.99 21.02
CA CYS A 54 9.78 -10.37 19.61
C CYS A 54 11.08 -11.08 19.19
N LYS A 55 12.11 -11.09 20.04
CA LYS A 55 13.47 -11.51 19.70
C LYS A 55 13.54 -12.91 19.10
N ALA A 56 12.82 -13.87 19.68
CA ALA A 56 12.83 -15.25 19.21
C ALA A 56 12.28 -15.38 17.78
N GLU A 57 11.20 -14.69 17.44
CA GLU A 57 10.67 -14.73 16.07
C GLU A 57 11.56 -13.99 15.08
N LEU A 58 12.09 -12.83 15.47
CA LEU A 58 12.96 -12.05 14.61
C LEU A 58 14.28 -12.79 14.34
N GLN A 59 14.86 -13.47 15.34
CA GLN A 59 16.08 -14.27 15.17
C GLN A 59 15.92 -15.40 14.14
N LYS A 60 14.73 -16.01 14.03
CA LYS A 60 14.46 -17.04 13.00
C LYS A 60 14.59 -16.50 11.57
N VAL A 61 14.36 -15.20 11.36
CA VAL A 61 14.57 -14.55 10.06
C VAL A 61 16.05 -14.38 9.77
N GLU A 62 16.84 -14.07 10.80
CA GLU A 62 18.29 -13.88 10.72
C GLU A 62 19.02 -15.19 10.41
N GLU A 63 18.69 -16.26 11.15
CA GLU A 63 19.33 -17.59 11.03
C GLU A 63 19.13 -18.23 9.65
N LYS A 64 18.01 -17.93 8.98
CA LYS A 64 17.74 -18.41 7.62
C LYS A 64 18.52 -17.63 6.54
N ASN A 65 19.51 -16.79 6.89
CA ASN A 65 20.35 -15.98 5.98
C ASN A 65 19.59 -15.01 5.06
N ILE A 66 18.34 -14.74 5.41
CA ILE A 66 17.45 -13.88 4.63
C ILE A 66 17.79 -12.40 4.84
N PHE A 67 18.45 -12.08 5.96
CA PHE A 67 18.71 -10.72 6.40
C PHE A 67 19.65 -10.66 7.61
N GLU A 68 20.39 -9.55 7.75
CA GLU A 68 21.09 -9.20 8.99
C GLU A 68 20.25 -8.18 9.75
N ILE A 69 19.67 -8.59 10.89
CA ILE A 69 18.93 -7.70 11.78
C ILE A 69 19.96 -6.85 12.52
N LYS A 70 20.39 -5.78 11.85
CA LYS A 70 21.08 -4.67 12.52
C LYS A 70 20.25 -4.28 13.74
N ASP A 71 20.94 -4.07 14.86
CA ASP A 71 20.39 -3.76 16.16
C ASP A 71 19.03 -3.02 16.09
N LEU A 72 17.94 -3.72 16.43
CA LEU A 72 16.55 -3.22 16.38
C LEU A 72 16.36 -1.95 17.23
N LYS A 73 17.35 -1.60 18.07
CA LYS A 73 17.38 -0.32 18.79
C LYS A 73 17.22 0.89 17.87
N ASP A 74 17.53 0.80 16.58
CA ASP A 74 17.45 1.93 15.65
C ASP A 74 16.11 1.98 14.89
N TYR A 75 15.28 0.93 14.98
CA TYR A 75 13.96 0.86 14.32
C TYR A 75 12.92 1.69 15.05
N PHE A 76 11.99 2.27 14.30
CA PHE A 76 10.76 2.83 14.84
C PHE A 76 9.79 1.69 15.09
N VAL A 77 9.11 1.72 16.23
CA VAL A 77 8.15 0.69 16.61
C VAL A 77 6.80 1.32 16.77
N TYR A 78 5.83 0.88 15.98
CA TYR A 78 4.45 1.33 16.06
C TYR A 78 3.55 0.19 16.51
N GLU A 79 2.52 0.53 17.27
CA GLU A 79 1.40 -0.34 17.60
C GLU A 79 0.19 0.04 16.74
N GLU A 80 -0.51 -0.95 16.21
CA GLU A 80 -1.81 -0.78 15.57
C GLU A 80 -2.82 -1.75 16.18
N LYS A 81 -4.04 -1.27 16.46
CA LYS A 81 -5.11 -2.08 17.04
C LYS A 81 -6.29 -2.15 16.09
N VAL A 82 -6.75 -3.38 15.83
CA VAL A 82 -7.94 -3.65 15.03
C VAL A 82 -8.88 -4.52 15.86
N GLY A 83 -9.83 -3.87 16.53
CA GLY A 83 -10.70 -4.56 17.48
C GLY A 83 -9.91 -5.28 18.58
N SER A 84 -10.02 -6.61 18.64
CA SER A 84 -9.26 -7.44 19.59
C SER A 84 -7.83 -7.77 19.18
N ASP A 85 -7.44 -7.52 17.91
CA ASP A 85 -6.09 -7.81 17.43
C ASP A 85 -5.12 -6.65 17.68
N GLU A 86 -3.88 -6.99 17.99
CA GLU A 86 -2.76 -6.07 18.20
C GLU A 86 -1.62 -6.41 17.23
N PHE A 87 -1.13 -5.40 16.53
CA PHE A 87 -0.06 -5.50 15.55
C PHE A 87 1.09 -4.59 15.92
N ILE A 88 2.31 -5.07 15.65
CA ILE A 88 3.55 -4.33 15.89
C ILE A 88 4.28 -4.15 14.58
N TRP A 89 4.54 -2.90 14.24
CA TRP A 89 5.30 -2.51 13.05
C TRP A 89 6.70 -2.10 13.46
N PHE A 90 7.72 -2.79 12.95
CA PHE A 90 9.10 -2.30 13.01
C PHE A 90 9.45 -1.68 11.67
N ILE A 91 9.84 -0.41 11.68
CA ILE A 91 10.22 0.34 10.48
C ILE A 91 11.63 0.87 10.65
N SER A 92 12.54 0.47 9.76
CA SER A 92 13.92 0.96 9.80
C SER A 92 13.97 2.46 9.52
N PRO A 93 15.00 3.19 9.99
CA PRO A 93 15.32 4.50 9.43
C PRO A 93 15.50 4.39 7.92
N ASP A 94 15.25 5.50 7.22
CA ASP A 94 15.59 5.60 5.81
C ASP A 94 17.12 5.57 5.69
N TYR A 95 17.65 4.48 5.15
CA TYR A 95 19.08 4.33 4.96
C TYR A 95 19.59 5.14 3.76
N ASN A 96 18.69 5.59 2.89
CA ASN A 96 19.03 6.37 1.72
C ASN A 96 19.01 7.87 2.03
N LYS A 97 20.19 8.46 2.19
CA LYS A 97 20.33 9.91 2.43
C LYS A 97 20.54 10.74 1.17
N LYS A 98 20.61 10.10 0.00
CA LYS A 98 21.07 10.73 -1.25
C LYS A 98 20.09 10.58 -2.41
N ASP A 99 19.31 9.50 -2.45
CA ASP A 99 18.34 9.29 -3.53
C ASP A 99 16.94 9.81 -3.17
N SER A 100 16.06 9.89 -4.17
CA SER A 100 14.66 10.33 -4.03
C SER A 100 13.74 9.27 -3.43
N LEU A 101 14.23 8.05 -3.19
CA LEU A 101 13.42 6.88 -2.88
C LEU A 101 13.77 6.29 -1.50
N PRO A 102 12.76 6.06 -0.62
CA PRO A 102 12.99 5.54 0.72
C PRO A 102 13.54 4.11 0.70
N ASP A 103 14.66 3.89 1.39
CA ASP A 103 15.20 2.55 1.69
C ASP A 103 14.82 2.17 3.12
N ASN A 104 13.54 1.89 3.30
CA ASN A 104 12.97 1.41 4.56
C ASN A 104 12.74 -0.09 4.49
N ARG A 105 12.96 -0.74 5.63
CA ARG A 105 12.64 -2.13 5.88
C ARG A 105 11.51 -2.18 6.89
N VAL A 106 10.47 -2.93 6.57
CA VAL A 106 9.26 -3.02 7.36
C VAL A 106 9.05 -4.46 7.80
N PHE A 107 8.76 -4.65 9.09
CA PHE A 107 8.29 -5.89 9.66
C PHE A 107 6.93 -5.65 10.30
N LEU A 108 5.96 -6.50 9.98
CA LEU A 108 4.64 -6.53 10.60
C LEU A 108 4.52 -7.81 11.41
N LEU A 109 4.32 -7.68 12.71
CA LEU A 109 4.02 -8.79 13.61
C LEU A 109 2.58 -8.67 14.12
N LYS A 110 1.94 -9.81 14.37
CA LYS A 110 0.65 -9.91 15.05
C LYS A 110 0.85 -10.58 16.40
N LYS A 111 0.22 -10.05 17.44
CA LYS A 111 0.20 -10.66 18.77
C LYS A 111 -0.84 -11.77 18.84
N GLU A 112 -0.46 -12.92 19.37
CA GLU A 112 -1.33 -14.08 19.58
C GLU A 112 -1.11 -14.64 20.99
N GLY A 113 -1.97 -14.24 21.93
CA GLY A 113 -1.74 -14.49 23.35
C GLY A 113 -0.48 -13.75 23.83
N GLU A 114 0.48 -14.49 24.36
CA GLU A 114 1.76 -13.96 24.87
C GLU A 114 2.88 -13.95 23.83
N VAL A 115 2.64 -14.47 22.62
CA VAL A 115 3.65 -14.53 21.56
C VAL A 115 3.36 -13.50 20.47
N TYR A 116 4.41 -12.94 19.88
CA TYR A 116 4.32 -12.18 18.64
C TYR A 116 4.67 -13.12 17.49
N LYS A 117 3.96 -13.03 16.38
CA LYS A 117 4.25 -13.77 15.15
C LYS A 117 4.53 -12.79 14.04
N LEU A 118 5.68 -12.91 13.40
CA LEU A 118 5.97 -12.14 12.19
C LEU A 118 5.00 -12.57 11.09
N LEU A 119 4.30 -11.61 10.49
CA LEU A 119 3.42 -11.82 9.35
C LEU A 119 4.18 -11.49 8.07
N VAL A 120 4.74 -10.29 7.96
CA VAL A 120 5.35 -9.81 6.72
C VAL A 120 6.64 -9.07 7.00
N LYS A 121 7.61 -9.26 6.11
CA LYS A 121 8.78 -8.43 5.91
C LYS A 121 8.76 -7.91 4.47
N TYR A 122 9.09 -6.64 4.28
CA TYR A 122 9.39 -6.12 2.95
C TYR A 122 10.36 -4.94 3.01
N ASP A 123 10.96 -4.66 1.86
CA ASP A 123 11.89 -3.58 1.61
C ASP A 123 11.62 -2.96 0.23
N THR A 124 11.96 -1.69 0.09
CA THR A 124 12.04 -1.01 -1.22
C THR A 124 13.36 -1.40 -1.87
N ARG A 125 13.34 -1.85 -3.13
CA ARG A 125 14.56 -2.31 -3.80
C ARG A 125 14.51 -2.12 -5.31
N LEU A 126 15.71 -2.04 -5.90
CA LEU A 126 15.92 -2.26 -7.33
C LEU A 126 16.01 -3.76 -7.58
N ILE A 127 15.19 -4.29 -8.48
CA ILE A 127 15.21 -5.71 -8.84
C ILE A 127 15.51 -5.89 -10.32
N TRP A 128 16.39 -6.84 -10.62
CA TRP A 128 16.58 -7.35 -11.97
C TRP A 128 15.54 -8.44 -12.24
N GLY A 129 14.70 -8.24 -13.25
CA GLY A 129 13.95 -9.31 -13.89
C GLY A 129 14.73 -9.89 -15.08
N ASP A 130 14.17 -10.93 -15.70
CA ASP A 130 14.84 -11.69 -16.78
C ASP A 130 15.33 -10.82 -17.96
N LEU A 131 14.65 -9.71 -18.24
CA LEU A 131 14.97 -8.81 -19.36
C LEU A 131 14.96 -7.31 -18.99
N HIS A 132 14.51 -6.95 -17.78
CA HIS A 132 14.21 -5.58 -17.40
C HIS A 132 14.62 -5.30 -15.96
N LEU A 133 15.03 -4.07 -15.68
CA LEU A 133 15.24 -3.60 -14.31
C LEU A 133 13.95 -2.91 -13.83
N PHE A 134 13.60 -3.11 -12.57
CA PHE A 134 12.42 -2.49 -11.95
C PHE A 134 12.79 -1.76 -10.66
N LEU A 135 12.09 -0.66 -10.42
CA LEU A 135 11.92 -0.06 -9.09
C LEU A 135 10.75 -0.76 -8.40
N GLN A 136 10.97 -1.36 -7.23
CA GLN A 136 9.95 -2.07 -6.47
C GLN A 136 9.63 -1.35 -5.16
N PHE A 137 8.33 -1.07 -4.95
CA PHE A 137 7.74 -0.43 -3.78
C PHE A 137 6.65 -1.33 -3.21
N ASN A 138 7.02 -2.26 -2.34
CA ASN A 138 6.03 -3.13 -1.71
C ASN A 138 5.34 -2.39 -0.56
N ASN A 139 4.09 -2.77 -0.28
CA ASN A 139 3.41 -2.34 0.93
C ASN A 139 2.47 -3.43 1.45
N VAL A 140 2.06 -3.28 2.71
CA VAL A 140 1.10 -4.17 3.36
C VAL A 140 -0.04 -3.35 3.91
N MET A 141 -1.23 -3.92 3.90
CA MET A 141 -2.45 -3.32 4.45
C MET A 141 -3.22 -4.35 5.25
N ILE A 142 -3.56 -4.06 6.50
CA ILE A 142 -4.43 -4.90 7.32
C ILE A 142 -5.87 -4.66 6.91
N ILE A 143 -6.58 -5.76 6.63
CA ILE A 143 -8.01 -5.73 6.32
C ILE A 143 -8.80 -5.67 7.62
N LYS A 144 -9.35 -4.49 7.88
CA LYS A 144 -10.01 -4.15 9.14
C LYS A 144 -11.44 -4.72 9.17
N GLY A 145 -11.73 -5.53 10.18
CA GLY A 145 -13.09 -5.93 10.53
C GLY A 145 -13.58 -5.18 11.77
N LYS A 146 -14.89 -5.25 12.02
CA LYS A 146 -15.53 -4.56 13.15
C LYS A 146 -14.97 -4.99 14.52
N ASP A 147 -14.79 -6.31 14.71
CA ASP A 147 -14.40 -6.88 16.01
C ASP A 147 -12.93 -7.32 16.05
N LYS A 148 -12.34 -7.65 14.90
CA LYS A 148 -10.97 -8.13 14.74
C LYS A 148 -10.51 -7.93 13.29
N ALA A 149 -9.21 -8.09 13.00
CA ALA A 149 -8.73 -8.06 11.63
C ALA A 149 -9.20 -9.31 10.87
N LYS A 150 -9.50 -9.16 9.57
CA LYS A 150 -9.90 -10.26 8.68
C LYS A 150 -8.70 -10.94 8.02
N GLY A 151 -7.59 -10.21 7.89
CA GLY A 151 -6.37 -10.64 7.21
C GLY A 151 -5.49 -9.45 6.85
N PHE A 152 -4.56 -9.65 5.92
CA PHE A 152 -3.78 -8.56 5.32
C PHE A 152 -3.53 -8.80 3.84
N ILE A 153 -3.36 -7.73 3.07
CA ILE A 153 -2.94 -7.79 1.67
C ILE A 153 -1.49 -7.34 1.59
N ALA A 154 -0.65 -8.16 0.94
CA ALA A 154 0.69 -7.78 0.54
C ALA A 154 0.67 -7.36 -0.94
N PHE A 155 1.07 -6.12 -1.22
CA PHE A 155 1.09 -5.56 -2.56
C PHE A 155 2.51 -5.53 -3.13
N GLU A 156 2.65 -5.98 -4.37
CA GLU A 156 3.83 -5.75 -5.21
C GLU A 156 3.55 -4.56 -6.09
N ASN A 157 4.33 -3.49 -5.96
CA ASN A 157 4.24 -2.38 -6.90
C ASN A 157 5.58 -2.20 -7.57
N ARG A 158 5.60 -2.16 -8.90
CA ARG A 158 6.84 -2.04 -9.66
C ARG A 158 6.71 -1.08 -10.82
N ALA A 159 7.78 -0.36 -11.11
CA ALA A 159 7.92 0.44 -12.31
C ALA A 159 9.13 -0.04 -13.10
N GLN A 160 8.92 -0.36 -14.38
CA GLN A 160 9.99 -0.76 -15.28
C GLN A 160 10.89 0.44 -15.57
N ILE A 161 12.21 0.24 -15.53
CA ILE A 161 13.20 1.28 -15.81
C ILE A 161 14.13 0.87 -16.95
N TYR A 162 14.56 1.89 -17.71
CA TYR A 162 15.53 1.79 -18.80
C TYR A 162 16.76 2.62 -18.43
N TRP A 163 17.92 1.98 -18.37
CA TRP A 163 19.19 2.67 -18.10
C TRP A 163 19.55 3.63 -19.23
N LYS A 164 19.90 4.85 -18.86
CA LYS A 164 20.60 5.81 -19.71
C LYS A 164 22.07 5.77 -19.28
N SER A 165 22.90 5.08 -20.05
CA SER A 165 24.35 5.14 -19.91
C SER A 165 24.90 5.92 -21.09
N ASN A 166 25.23 7.20 -20.88
CA ASN A 166 26.03 7.99 -21.81
C ASN A 166 27.23 8.56 -21.06
N ILE A 167 28.32 8.86 -21.80
CA ILE A 167 29.65 9.29 -21.30
C ILE A 167 29.64 10.46 -20.27
N ILE A 168 28.51 11.15 -20.11
CA ILE A 168 28.39 12.40 -19.36
C ILE A 168 27.56 12.25 -18.07
N GLU A 169 26.62 11.31 -17.99
CA GLU A 169 25.79 11.10 -16.79
C GLU A 169 25.12 9.72 -16.80
N ASP A 170 25.22 8.99 -15.68
CA ASP A 170 24.48 7.75 -15.44
C ASP A 170 23.09 8.07 -14.89
N GLY A 171 22.04 7.44 -15.42
CA GLY A 171 20.69 7.59 -14.90
C GLY A 171 19.72 6.53 -15.44
N TYR A 172 18.45 6.67 -15.10
CA TYR A 172 17.38 5.81 -15.63
C TYR A 172 16.18 6.64 -16.08
N THR A 173 15.33 6.05 -16.90
CA THR A 173 13.98 6.55 -17.20
C THR A 173 12.96 5.47 -16.88
N ILE A 174 11.79 5.85 -16.38
CA ILE A 174 10.69 4.92 -16.11
C ILE A 174 9.86 4.72 -17.38
N LYS A 175 9.27 3.53 -17.55
CA LYS A 175 8.28 3.24 -18.60
C LYS A 175 7.15 4.26 -18.56
N GLN A 176 6.73 4.70 -19.74
CA GLN A 176 5.65 5.66 -19.91
C GLN A 176 4.53 5.10 -20.78
N CYS A 177 3.31 5.54 -20.47
CA CYS A 177 2.09 5.42 -21.26
C CYS A 177 1.48 6.82 -21.27
N LYS A 178 1.00 7.29 -22.44
CA LYS A 178 0.44 8.65 -22.59
C LYS A 178 1.37 9.79 -22.07
N GLY A 179 2.70 9.56 -22.05
CA GLY A 179 3.69 10.50 -21.51
C GLY A 179 3.78 10.58 -19.98
N GLN A 180 3.02 9.74 -19.26
CA GLN A 180 3.02 9.59 -17.81
C GLN A 180 3.73 8.29 -17.41
N TYR A 181 4.37 8.26 -16.23
CA TYR A 181 5.04 7.03 -15.77
C TYR A 181 4.04 5.93 -15.41
N VAL A 182 4.47 4.70 -15.62
CA VAL A 182 3.64 3.50 -15.49
C VAL A 182 4.15 2.60 -14.37
N GLY A 183 3.23 2.19 -13.52
CA GLY A 183 3.42 1.17 -12.51
C GLY A 183 2.59 -0.08 -12.82
N MET A 184 3.03 -1.22 -12.30
CA MET A 184 2.28 -2.46 -12.25
C MET A 184 2.03 -2.81 -10.79
N SER A 185 0.84 -3.30 -10.46
CA SER A 185 0.50 -3.70 -9.09
C SER A 185 -0.17 -5.07 -9.05
N THR A 186 0.22 -5.89 -8.08
CA THR A 186 -0.48 -7.14 -7.72
C THR A 186 -0.67 -7.21 -6.22
N GLY A 187 -1.72 -7.90 -5.77
CA GLY A 187 -2.01 -8.12 -4.36
C GLY A 187 -2.11 -9.61 -4.03
N ARG A 188 -1.69 -9.99 -2.84
CA ARG A 188 -1.94 -11.31 -2.25
C ARG A 188 -2.68 -11.11 -0.93
N TYR A 189 -3.95 -11.49 -0.89
CA TYR A 189 -4.78 -11.36 0.30
C TYR A 189 -4.76 -12.65 1.13
N TYR A 190 -4.25 -12.54 2.34
CA TYR A 190 -4.13 -13.63 3.29
C TYR A 190 -5.17 -13.47 4.40
N LYS A 191 -6.23 -14.28 4.36
CA LYS A 191 -7.31 -14.28 5.37
C LYS A 191 -6.85 -14.99 6.65
N PHE A 192 -7.10 -14.39 7.81
CA PHE A 192 -6.83 -15.03 9.11
C PHE A 192 -7.82 -16.16 9.47
N GLU A 193 -9.02 -16.15 8.87
CA GLU A 193 -10.03 -17.21 9.08
C GLU A 193 -9.83 -18.44 8.20
N SER A 194 -9.08 -18.33 7.10
CA SER A 194 -8.69 -19.49 6.31
C SER A 194 -7.62 -20.22 7.12
N GLU A 195 -7.91 -21.38 7.71
CA GLU A 195 -6.98 -22.17 8.52
C GLU A 195 -5.64 -22.35 7.79
N PRO A 196 -4.56 -21.65 8.18
CA PRO A 196 -3.28 -21.80 7.52
C PRO A 196 -2.26 -22.37 8.52
N ALA A 197 -1.87 -23.62 8.34
CA ALA A 197 -0.75 -24.20 9.07
C ALA A 197 0.56 -24.10 8.26
N MET A 198 1.01 -22.85 7.99
CA MET A 198 2.40 -22.32 7.88
C MET A 198 3.47 -23.01 6.97
N PHE A 199 4.19 -22.34 6.04
CA PHE A 199 5.33 -22.92 5.26
C PHE A 199 6.51 -21.93 5.06
N GLU A 200 7.62 -22.45 4.49
CA GLU A 200 8.91 -21.81 4.21
C GLU A 200 8.92 -20.70 3.14
N PHE A 201 10.09 -20.07 3.05
CA PHE A 201 10.40 -18.78 2.47
C PHE A 201 10.56 -18.81 0.93
N GLU A 202 9.82 -18.00 0.18
CA GLU A 202 10.12 -17.71 -1.23
C GLU A 202 10.45 -16.22 -1.45
N GLU A 203 11.58 -15.97 -2.14
CA GLU A 203 12.28 -14.67 -2.30
C GLU A 203 11.46 -13.54 -2.93
N LEU A 204 10.27 -13.84 -3.46
CA LEU A 204 9.42 -12.87 -4.13
C LEU A 204 8.55 -12.06 -3.14
N PHE A 205 8.19 -12.63 -1.98
CA PHE A 205 7.43 -11.96 -0.91
C PHE A 205 7.79 -12.55 0.45
N ASN A 206 8.46 -11.79 1.31
CA ASN A 206 8.94 -12.30 2.60
C ASN A 206 7.81 -12.28 3.67
N VAL A 207 6.73 -13.03 3.46
CA VAL A 207 5.75 -13.36 4.50
C VAL A 207 6.34 -14.50 5.34
N TYR A 208 6.54 -14.31 6.65
CA TYR A 208 7.14 -15.31 7.54
C TYR A 208 6.06 -16.16 8.21
N LYS A 209 6.24 -17.48 8.31
CA LYS A 209 5.47 -18.37 9.20
C LYS A 209 6.23 -19.67 9.57
N PRO A 210 6.18 -20.18 10.81
CA PRO A 210 6.82 -21.47 11.19
C PRO A 210 5.96 -22.73 10.92
N ASP A 211 6.53 -23.74 10.22
CA ASP A 211 6.14 -25.17 10.05
C ASP A 211 4.90 -25.63 9.22
N GLU A 212 5.23 -26.31 8.11
CA GLU A 212 4.55 -27.31 7.23
C GLU A 212 3.05 -27.22 6.79
N THR A 213 2.69 -26.29 5.88
CA THR A 213 1.68 -26.34 4.77
C THR A 213 1.36 -24.95 4.15
N GLU A 214 0.95 -24.92 2.87
CA GLU A 214 0.75 -23.73 2.02
C GLU A 214 -0.42 -22.84 2.49
N TRP A 215 -0.15 -21.55 2.81
CA TRP A 215 -1.20 -20.54 3.02
C TRP A 215 -1.63 -19.96 1.68
N GLU A 216 -2.64 -20.58 1.06
CA GLU A 216 -3.17 -20.12 -0.23
C GLU A 216 -3.76 -18.70 -0.12
N PRO A 217 -3.14 -17.70 -0.79
CA PRO A 217 -3.70 -16.35 -0.85
C PRO A 217 -4.81 -16.26 -1.88
N ILE A 218 -5.68 -15.26 -1.72
CA ILE A 218 -6.50 -14.77 -2.83
C ILE A 218 -5.61 -13.83 -3.65
N TYR A 219 -5.36 -14.17 -4.90
CA TYR A 219 -4.59 -13.33 -5.82
C TYR A 219 -5.44 -12.18 -6.33
N ILE A 220 -4.83 -11.00 -6.43
CA ILE A 220 -5.43 -9.78 -6.97
C ILE A 220 -4.52 -9.25 -8.06
N GLU A 221 -5.06 -9.08 -9.25
CA GLU A 221 -4.35 -8.54 -10.40
C GLU A 221 -5.07 -7.29 -10.88
N ALA A 222 -4.30 -6.31 -11.33
CA ALA A 222 -4.84 -5.09 -11.91
C ALA A 222 -4.06 -4.69 -13.16
N SER A 223 -4.70 -3.90 -14.01
CA SER A 223 -4.03 -3.17 -15.08
C SER A 223 -2.95 -2.23 -14.56
N GLU A 224 -2.16 -1.70 -15.49
CA GLU A 224 -1.14 -0.70 -15.22
C GLU A 224 -1.74 0.57 -14.61
N PHE A 225 -0.98 1.22 -13.71
CA PHE A 225 -1.42 2.38 -12.95
C PHE A 225 -0.50 3.57 -13.13
N LEU A 226 -1.00 4.76 -12.79
CA LEU A 226 -0.22 6.00 -12.84
C LEU A 226 0.87 6.01 -11.76
N TRP A 227 2.13 5.89 -12.16
CA TRP A 227 3.25 5.95 -11.22
C TRP A 227 3.66 7.39 -10.91
N GLU A 228 3.61 7.80 -9.64
CA GLU A 228 4.16 9.09 -9.21
C GLU A 228 5.55 8.88 -8.61
N GLU A 229 6.61 9.31 -9.30
CA GLU A 229 8.01 9.02 -8.94
C GLU A 229 8.36 9.38 -7.48
N LYS A 230 7.81 10.49 -6.97
CA LYS A 230 8.05 10.96 -5.59
C LYS A 230 7.10 10.33 -4.57
N ASN A 231 6.03 9.67 -5.02
CA ASN A 231 5.09 8.96 -4.17
C ASN A 231 4.51 7.74 -4.92
N PRO A 232 5.30 6.67 -5.07
CA PRO A 232 4.95 5.53 -5.93
C PRO A 232 3.61 4.85 -5.61
N LEU A 233 3.15 4.96 -4.36
CA LEU A 233 1.93 4.29 -3.89
C LEU A 233 0.69 5.19 -3.98
N LYS A 234 0.81 6.45 -4.40
CA LYS A 234 -0.31 7.42 -4.41
C LYS A 234 -1.51 7.00 -5.25
N TYR A 235 -1.28 6.23 -6.31
CA TYR A 235 -2.32 5.77 -7.23
C TYR A 235 -2.30 4.26 -7.42
N ALA A 236 -1.58 3.55 -6.54
CA ALA A 236 -1.42 2.11 -6.61
C ALA A 236 -2.71 1.37 -6.22
N LEU A 237 -2.75 0.07 -6.51
CA LEU A 237 -3.93 -0.78 -6.31
C LEU A 237 -4.42 -0.84 -4.86
N CYS A 238 -3.53 -0.64 -3.89
CA CYS A 238 -3.92 -0.62 -2.47
C CYS A 238 -5.01 0.41 -2.16
N ASN A 239 -5.06 1.50 -2.92
CA ASN A 239 -6.01 2.59 -2.72
C ASN A 239 -7.42 2.25 -3.20
N ALA A 240 -7.65 1.10 -3.83
CA ALA A 240 -8.99 0.60 -4.12
C ALA A 240 -9.57 -0.25 -2.97
N PHE A 241 -8.80 -0.50 -1.91
CA PHE A 241 -9.14 -1.46 -0.86
C PHE A 241 -8.86 -0.93 0.56
N ASP A 242 -8.45 0.34 0.69
CA ASP A 242 -7.99 0.93 1.95
C ASP A 242 -9.13 1.45 2.84
N GLY A 243 -10.36 1.49 2.33
CA GLY A 243 -11.53 2.01 3.03
C GLY A 243 -11.50 3.54 3.18
N ASN A 244 -10.65 4.23 2.44
CA ASN A 244 -10.57 5.67 2.35
C ASN A 244 -11.00 6.18 0.96
N SER A 245 -12.25 6.64 0.84
CA SER A 245 -12.78 7.26 -0.38
C SER A 245 -12.00 8.50 -0.87
N GLU A 246 -11.10 9.06 -0.08
CA GLU A 246 -10.25 10.17 -0.49
C GLU A 246 -8.98 9.74 -1.25
N THR A 247 -8.71 8.44 -1.38
CA THR A 247 -7.65 7.89 -2.24
C THR A 247 -8.27 7.30 -3.52
N SER A 248 -7.43 6.86 -4.46
CA SER A 248 -7.89 6.20 -5.67
C SER A 248 -6.80 5.33 -6.27
N PHE A 249 -7.19 4.17 -6.81
CA PHE A 249 -6.46 3.55 -7.90
C PHE A 249 -6.72 4.36 -9.17
N VAL A 250 -5.66 4.68 -9.92
CA VAL A 250 -5.74 5.46 -11.16
C VAL A 250 -5.01 4.69 -12.23
N GLU A 251 -5.74 4.26 -13.26
CA GLU A 251 -5.14 3.50 -14.36
C GLU A 251 -4.18 4.36 -15.19
N ASN A 252 -3.24 3.70 -15.87
CA ASN A 252 -2.47 4.34 -16.95
C ASN A 252 -2.23 3.34 -18.11
N THR A 253 -3.30 3.06 -18.85
CA THR A 253 -3.37 2.23 -20.06
C THR A 253 -3.66 3.09 -21.29
N GLU A 254 -3.42 2.55 -22.49
CA GLU A 254 -3.59 3.29 -23.74
C GLU A 254 -5.07 3.53 -24.11
N ASP A 255 -6.00 2.72 -23.61
CA ASP A 255 -7.43 2.77 -23.94
C ASP A 255 -8.29 3.45 -22.87
N ASP A 256 -7.65 3.95 -21.80
CA ASP A 256 -8.28 4.52 -20.61
C ASP A 256 -9.19 3.53 -19.86
N LEU A 257 -9.09 2.23 -20.16
CA LEU A 257 -9.86 1.16 -19.53
C LEU A 257 -8.93 0.33 -18.64
N PHE A 258 -9.51 -0.24 -17.58
CA PHE A 258 -8.76 -1.12 -16.70
C PHE A 258 -9.55 -2.36 -16.30
N GLU A 259 -8.80 -3.31 -15.78
CA GLU A 259 -9.30 -4.52 -15.17
C GLU A 259 -8.75 -4.65 -13.75
N ILE A 260 -9.59 -5.13 -12.82
CA ILE A 260 -9.18 -5.68 -11.54
C ILE A 260 -9.82 -7.06 -11.38
N SER A 261 -9.00 -8.07 -11.17
CA SER A 261 -9.41 -9.47 -10.99
C SER A 261 -9.03 -9.95 -9.59
N VAL A 262 -10.03 -10.42 -8.83
CA VAL A 262 -9.86 -11.07 -7.53
C VAL A 262 -10.15 -12.56 -7.70
N HIS A 263 -9.11 -13.37 -7.57
CA HIS A 263 -9.15 -14.79 -7.89
C HIS A 263 -9.73 -15.60 -6.71
N THR A 264 -11.06 -15.75 -6.71
CA THR A 264 -11.81 -16.56 -5.73
C THR A 264 -12.53 -17.71 -6.40
N ASN A 265 -12.69 -18.83 -5.68
CA ASN A 265 -13.56 -19.94 -6.11
C ASN A 265 -15.06 -19.66 -5.93
N GLU A 266 -15.42 -18.51 -5.34
CA GLU A 266 -16.79 -18.07 -5.13
C GLU A 266 -17.30 -17.23 -6.32
N PHE A 267 -18.59 -17.38 -6.64
CA PHE A 267 -19.25 -16.72 -7.76
C PHE A 267 -20.47 -15.91 -7.30
N ASN A 268 -20.91 -15.02 -8.18
CA ASN A 268 -22.04 -14.12 -7.99
C ASN A 268 -21.91 -13.18 -6.78
N PRO A 269 -20.80 -12.42 -6.67
CA PRO A 269 -20.65 -11.47 -5.58
C PRO A 269 -21.64 -10.30 -5.72
N ARG A 270 -22.06 -9.75 -4.58
CA ARG A 270 -22.48 -8.35 -4.50
C ARG A 270 -21.20 -7.51 -4.47
N ILE A 271 -21.03 -6.64 -5.44
CA ILE A 271 -19.89 -5.73 -5.57
C ILE A 271 -20.29 -4.38 -4.97
N ALA A 272 -19.44 -3.79 -4.15
CA ALA A 272 -19.53 -2.39 -3.73
C ALA A 272 -18.41 -1.59 -4.39
N ILE A 273 -18.75 -0.47 -5.01
CA ILE A 273 -17.82 0.38 -5.76
C ILE A 273 -18.03 1.84 -5.36
N ILE A 274 -16.95 2.56 -5.01
CA ILE A 274 -16.93 4.02 -5.09
C ILE A 274 -16.20 4.40 -6.38
N ASN A 275 -16.96 4.94 -7.33
CA ASN A 275 -16.53 5.22 -8.69
C ASN A 275 -15.77 6.56 -8.76
N GLY A 276 -14.77 6.68 -9.64
CA GLY A 276 -13.99 7.90 -9.83
C GLY A 276 -13.03 8.20 -8.68
N TYR A 277 -12.35 9.35 -8.75
CA TYR A 277 -11.47 9.85 -7.68
C TYR A 277 -12.26 10.80 -6.77
N THR A 278 -12.69 10.32 -5.60
CA THR A 278 -13.68 11.02 -4.77
C THR A 278 -13.13 11.97 -3.70
N LEU A 279 -11.81 12.24 -3.66
CA LEU A 279 -11.19 13.22 -2.75
C LEU A 279 -11.93 14.57 -2.72
N ASN A 280 -12.43 15.02 -3.86
CA ASN A 280 -13.41 16.10 -3.92
C ASN A 280 -14.15 16.08 -5.27
N LYS A 281 -15.26 16.81 -5.33
CA LYS A 281 -16.08 16.92 -6.54
C LYS A 281 -15.31 17.44 -7.77
N ASN A 282 -14.33 18.32 -7.59
CA ASN A 282 -13.56 18.82 -8.73
C ASN A 282 -12.68 17.73 -9.34
N LEU A 283 -12.00 16.91 -8.52
CA LEU A 283 -11.21 15.79 -8.99
C LEU A 283 -12.08 14.69 -9.60
N TYR A 284 -13.26 14.44 -9.03
CA TYR A 284 -14.23 13.48 -9.59
C TYR A 284 -14.59 13.79 -11.06
N TYR A 285 -14.88 15.06 -11.37
CA TYR A 285 -15.20 15.50 -12.73
C TYR A 285 -13.96 15.76 -13.61
N ALA A 286 -12.79 15.93 -13.00
CA ALA A 286 -11.55 16.11 -13.73
C ALA A 286 -11.06 14.83 -14.41
N ASN A 287 -11.29 13.66 -13.78
CA ASN A 287 -10.84 12.35 -14.25
C ASN A 287 -11.95 11.58 -14.96
N ASN A 288 -11.59 10.50 -15.65
CA ASN A 288 -12.57 9.57 -16.21
C ASN A 288 -13.22 8.75 -15.08
N ARG A 289 -14.50 8.42 -15.26
CA ARG A 289 -15.30 7.62 -14.32
C ARG A 289 -15.86 6.42 -15.04
N ILE A 290 -16.07 5.32 -14.34
CA ILE A 290 -16.60 4.09 -14.93
C ILE A 290 -18.09 4.31 -15.25
N LYS A 291 -18.48 4.04 -16.49
CA LYS A 291 -19.89 4.05 -16.90
C LYS A 291 -20.47 2.64 -16.95
N LYS A 292 -19.67 1.70 -17.46
CA LYS A 292 -20.09 0.32 -17.68
C LYS A 292 -18.96 -0.64 -17.40
N ILE A 293 -19.26 -1.74 -16.71
CA ILE A 293 -18.34 -2.86 -16.50
C ILE A 293 -18.83 -4.13 -17.22
N ASN A 294 -18.09 -5.23 -17.11
CA ASN A 294 -18.47 -6.55 -17.61
C ASN A 294 -19.93 -6.90 -17.31
N TYR A 295 -20.56 -7.66 -18.21
CA TYR A 295 -22.00 -7.96 -18.21
C TYR A 295 -22.93 -6.73 -18.32
N ASP A 296 -22.38 -5.61 -18.77
CA ASP A 296 -23.10 -4.35 -19.04
C ASP A 296 -23.77 -3.75 -17.80
N TYR A 297 -23.25 -4.05 -16.61
CA TYR A 297 -23.64 -3.34 -15.39
C TYR A 297 -23.27 -1.87 -15.51
N LEU A 298 -24.25 -1.02 -15.23
CA LEU A 298 -24.10 0.44 -15.28
C LEU A 298 -23.79 0.99 -13.91
N LEU A 299 -22.88 1.96 -13.86
CA LEU A 299 -22.65 2.80 -12.70
C LEU A 299 -23.20 4.19 -12.97
N GLU A 300 -23.88 4.76 -11.99
CA GLU A 300 -24.38 6.12 -12.04
C GLU A 300 -23.21 7.12 -11.96
N ASP A 301 -23.26 8.15 -12.81
CA ASP A 301 -22.39 9.33 -12.68
C ASP A 301 -22.91 10.25 -11.56
N ASN A 302 -22.08 11.18 -11.09
CA ASN A 302 -22.37 12.09 -9.98
C ASN A 302 -22.74 11.38 -8.66
N ASN A 303 -22.20 10.18 -8.44
CA ASN A 303 -22.32 9.46 -7.18
C ASN A 303 -20.93 9.19 -6.59
N LEU A 304 -20.62 9.91 -5.51
CA LEU A 304 -19.34 9.83 -4.78
C LEU A 304 -19.40 8.82 -3.60
N ASN A 305 -20.49 8.05 -3.49
CA ASN A 305 -20.69 7.03 -2.47
C ASN A 305 -20.72 5.64 -3.09
N TYR A 306 -20.84 4.61 -2.25
CA TYR A 306 -20.96 3.24 -2.69
C TYR A 306 -22.16 3.03 -3.62
N GLN A 307 -21.88 2.35 -4.73
CA GLN A 307 -22.85 1.75 -5.63
C GLN A 307 -22.76 0.23 -5.50
N TYR A 308 -23.91 -0.44 -5.55
CA TYR A 308 -24.00 -1.88 -5.34
C TYR A 308 -24.48 -2.60 -6.60
N ILE A 309 -23.73 -3.62 -7.01
CA ILE A 309 -24.05 -4.45 -8.18
C ILE A 309 -24.16 -5.90 -7.72
N ASN A 310 -25.25 -6.58 -8.06
CA ASN A 310 -25.36 -8.03 -7.89
C ASN A 310 -24.82 -8.69 -9.16
N ALA A 311 -23.55 -9.11 -9.12
CA ALA A 311 -22.88 -9.69 -10.28
C ALA A 311 -23.29 -11.16 -10.48
N GLN A 312 -23.26 -11.62 -11.73
CA GLN A 312 -23.64 -12.97 -12.15
C GLN A 312 -22.44 -13.91 -12.39
N ALA A 313 -21.22 -13.46 -12.06
CA ALA A 313 -19.99 -14.16 -12.44
C ALA A 313 -18.93 -14.07 -11.34
N ASN A 314 -17.65 -14.16 -11.74
CA ASN A 314 -16.50 -14.06 -10.84
C ASN A 314 -16.27 -12.63 -10.33
N SER A 315 -15.37 -12.50 -9.36
CA SER A 315 -14.94 -11.24 -8.73
C SER A 315 -13.97 -10.48 -9.63
N ARG A 316 -14.44 -10.12 -10.82
CA ARG A 316 -13.69 -9.41 -11.85
C ARG A 316 -14.46 -8.18 -12.28
N ILE A 317 -13.78 -7.04 -12.28
CA ILE A 317 -14.25 -5.81 -12.91
C ILE A 317 -13.42 -5.58 -14.15
N TRP A 318 -14.09 -5.52 -15.30
CA TRP A 318 -13.50 -5.06 -16.55
C TRP A 318 -14.30 -3.86 -17.06
N VAL A 319 -13.68 -2.69 -17.10
CA VAL A 319 -14.28 -1.44 -17.59
C VAL A 319 -14.50 -1.54 -19.11
N LYS A 320 -15.72 -1.29 -19.55
CA LYS A 320 -16.13 -1.30 -20.97
C LYS A 320 -16.40 0.08 -21.54
N GLU A 321 -16.99 0.96 -20.74
CA GLU A 321 -17.28 2.34 -21.13
C GLU A 321 -17.03 3.25 -19.93
N ILE A 322 -16.69 4.50 -20.23
CA ILE A 322 -16.39 5.55 -19.26
C ILE A 322 -17.23 6.80 -19.52
N TYR A 323 -17.40 7.59 -18.45
CA TYR A 323 -17.75 9.00 -18.55
C TYR A 323 -16.46 9.80 -18.61
N PHE A 324 -16.26 10.57 -19.67
CA PHE A 324 -15.05 11.36 -19.83
C PHE A 324 -14.95 12.46 -18.75
N GLY A 325 -13.75 12.62 -18.21
CA GLY A 325 -13.36 13.77 -17.41
C GLY A 325 -13.20 15.02 -18.25
N ASN A 326 -13.09 16.17 -17.59
CA ASN A 326 -12.85 17.45 -18.26
C ASN A 326 -11.37 17.84 -18.36
N LYS A 327 -10.46 17.04 -17.79
CA LYS A 327 -9.03 17.42 -17.68
C LYS A 327 -8.04 16.26 -17.87
N TYR A 328 -8.29 15.13 -17.22
CA TYR A 328 -7.41 13.97 -17.19
C TYR A 328 -8.07 12.80 -17.92
N ASN A 329 -7.25 12.00 -18.61
CA ASN A 329 -7.71 10.82 -19.35
C ASN A 329 -7.62 9.55 -18.50
N ASP A 330 -7.15 9.65 -17.26
CA ASP A 330 -7.01 8.51 -16.38
C ASP A 330 -8.37 8.14 -15.75
N THR A 331 -8.75 6.87 -15.83
CA THR A 331 -9.95 6.32 -15.18
C THR A 331 -9.68 5.92 -13.74
N CYS A 332 -10.56 6.35 -12.85
CA CYS A 332 -10.35 6.23 -11.40
C CYS A 332 -11.38 5.33 -10.72
N ILE A 333 -10.95 4.66 -9.66
CA ILE A 333 -11.82 3.98 -8.68
C ILE A 333 -11.27 4.21 -7.27
N SER A 334 -12.12 4.72 -6.39
CA SER A 334 -11.76 5.01 -4.99
C SER A 334 -11.94 3.82 -4.09
N GLU A 335 -12.95 2.97 -4.30
CA GLU A 335 -13.14 1.77 -3.47
C GLU A 335 -13.73 0.62 -4.26
N LEU A 336 -13.33 -0.59 -3.90
CA LEU A 336 -13.82 -1.84 -4.43
C LEU A 336 -13.92 -2.90 -3.33
N ASN A 337 -15.10 -3.50 -3.17
CA ASN A 337 -15.30 -4.60 -2.24
C ASN A 337 -16.27 -5.64 -2.80
N PHE A 338 -16.18 -6.86 -2.29
CA PHE A 338 -16.99 -8.00 -2.73
C PHE A 338 -17.62 -8.68 -1.52
N LYS A 339 -18.88 -9.06 -1.64
CA LYS A 339 -19.62 -9.85 -0.64
C LYS A 339 -20.26 -11.03 -1.33
N PHE A 340 -19.93 -12.24 -0.90
CA PHE A 340 -20.55 -13.47 -1.38
C PHE A 340 -21.72 -13.84 -0.46
N LYS A 341 -22.64 -14.68 -0.94
CA LYS A 341 -23.97 -14.89 -0.33
C LYS A 341 -23.97 -15.09 1.19
N ASN A 342 -23.05 -15.89 1.71
CA ASN A 342 -22.97 -16.24 3.12
C ASN A 342 -21.72 -15.65 3.80
N SER A 343 -21.09 -14.64 3.19
CA SER A 343 -19.87 -14.03 3.69
C SER A 343 -20.11 -12.59 4.16
N ASN A 344 -19.23 -12.11 5.03
CA ASN A 344 -19.04 -10.68 5.21
C ASN A 344 -18.36 -10.09 3.97
N TRP A 345 -18.29 -8.76 3.91
CA TRP A 345 -17.47 -8.05 2.93
C TRP A 345 -16.02 -8.53 2.99
N LEU A 346 -15.40 -8.78 1.83
CA LEU A 346 -14.10 -9.43 1.70
C LEU A 346 -12.96 -8.52 2.19
N PHE A 347 -12.98 -7.25 1.78
CA PHE A 347 -11.96 -6.24 2.05
C PHE A 347 -12.41 -5.25 3.12
N GLY A 348 -12.75 -5.79 4.29
CA GLY A 348 -13.17 -4.99 5.44
C GLY A 348 -14.68 -4.71 5.44
N ASP A 349 -15.21 -4.29 6.59
CA ASP A 349 -16.65 -4.06 6.74
C ASP A 349 -17.06 -2.70 6.18
N ILE A 350 -18.15 -2.67 5.42
CA ILE A 350 -18.80 -1.45 4.95
C ILE A 350 -20.01 -1.19 5.86
N GLY A 351 -20.18 0.06 6.32
CA GLY A 351 -21.40 0.48 6.99
C GLY A 351 -22.57 0.49 6.01
N GLU A 352 -23.45 -0.51 6.09
CA GLU A 352 -24.72 -0.57 5.34
C GLU A 352 -25.88 0.08 6.10
#